data_AF-A0A3L7ZPD6-F1
#
_entry.id   AF-A0A3L7ZPD6-F1
#
_cell.length_a   1.000
_cell.length_b   1.000
_cell.length_c   1.000
_cell.angle_alpha   90.00
_cell.angle_beta   90.00
_cell.angle_gamma   90.00
#
_symmetry.space_group_name_H-M   'P 1'
#
loop_
_entity.id
_entity.type
_entity.pdbx_description
1 polymer ?
#
loop_
_entity_poly.entity_id
_entity_poly.type
_entity_poly.pdbx_seq_one_letter_code
_entity_poly.pdbx_strand_id
1 'polypeptide(L)' 'MGNGLRMSLARNKTSANRLDIIYDGGADLYNMRFYRRTFSKKTFECKTKDIETHEGIYCDMLEEMFTMVTGLYTRF' A
#
# COMPACT_ATOMS: atom_id res chain seq x y z
N MET A 1 -8.98 3.92 -16.85
CA MET A 1 -8.77 4.56 -15.54
C MET A 1 -8.80 3.44 -14.52
N GLY A 2 -7.70 3.16 -13.82
CA GLY A 2 -7.62 1.99 -12.95
C GLY A 2 -8.56 2.13 -11.76
N ASN A 3 -9.31 1.08 -11.43
CA ASN A 3 -10.18 0.98 -10.26
C ASN A 3 -9.36 0.81 -8.97
N GLY A 4 -8.32 1.62 -8.78
CA GLY A 4 -7.37 1.46 -7.70
C GLY A 4 -6.88 2.79 -7.15
N LEU A 5 -6.64 2.80 -5.85
CA LEU A 5 -6.11 3.92 -5.10
C LEU A 5 -4.60 3.74 -4.92
N ARG A 6 -3.79 4.70 -5.34
CA ARG A 6 -2.35 4.75 -5.04
C ARG A 6 -2.05 5.98 -4.22
N MET A 7 -1.42 5.80 -3.06
CA MET A 7 -1.05 6.91 -2.16
C MET A 7 0.41 6.81 -1.67
N SER A 8 0.94 7.94 -1.23
CA SER A 8 2.22 8.00 -0.50
C SER A 8 1.97 7.85 0.99
N LEU A 9 2.81 7.08 1.68
CA LEU A 9 2.71 6.89 3.12
C LEU A 9 3.70 7.78 3.87
N ALA A 10 3.29 8.29 5.03
CA ALA A 10 4.19 8.91 5.99
C ALA A 10 5.16 7.87 6.60
N ARG A 11 6.15 8.34 7.37
CA ARG A 11 7.05 7.42 8.09
C ARG A 11 6.23 6.49 8.98
N ASN A 12 6.47 5.20 8.82
CA ASN A 12 5.70 4.12 9.42
C ASN A 12 6.63 3.00 9.91
N LYS A 13 6.05 2.02 10.61
CA LYS A 13 6.80 0.93 11.25
C LYS A 13 7.59 0.06 10.24
N THR A 14 7.02 -0.19 9.06
CA THR A 14 7.59 -1.09 8.04
C THR A 14 8.46 -0.39 7.01
N SER A 15 8.67 0.93 7.12
CA SER A 15 9.37 1.77 6.14
C SER A 15 8.76 1.77 4.73
N ALA A 16 7.51 1.32 4.58
CA ALA A 16 6.76 1.47 3.36
C ALA A 16 6.53 2.96 3.07
N ASN A 17 6.58 3.35 1.81
CA ASN A 17 6.32 4.75 1.43
C ASN A 17 5.27 4.89 0.35
N ARG A 18 4.74 3.77 -0.14
CA ARG A 18 3.66 3.69 -1.10
C ARG A 18 2.71 2.57 -0.72
N LEU A 19 1.44 2.84 -0.94
CA LEU A 19 0.34 1.88 -0.87
C LEU A 19 -0.41 1.93 -2.19
N ASP A 20 -0.63 0.76 -2.78
CA ASP A 20 -1.54 0.55 -3.89
C ASP A 20 -2.69 -0.34 -3.41
N ILE A 21 -3.93 0.08 -3.63
CA ILE A 21 -5.16 -0.69 -3.40
C ILE A 21 -5.83 -0.87 -4.75
N ILE A 22 -6.14 -2.10 -5.14
CA ILE A 22 -6.78 -2.43 -6.42
C ILE A 22 -8.09 -3.14 -6.12
N TYR A 23 -9.20 -2.64 -6.67
CA TYR A 23 -10.49 -3.31 -6.60
C TYR A 23 -10.62 -4.36 -7.72
N ASP A 24 -10.88 -5.59 -7.32
CA ASP A 24 -11.25 -6.70 -8.20
C ASP A 24 -12.78 -6.79 -8.29
N GLY A 25 -13.33 -6.25 -9.37
CA GLY A 25 -14.78 -6.24 -9.60
C GLY A 25 -15.38 -7.60 -9.98
N GLY A 26 -14.56 -8.64 -10.19
CA GLY A 26 -15.04 -10.00 -10.43
C GLY A 26 -15.33 -10.74 -9.13
N ALA A 27 -14.52 -10.49 -8.10
CA ALA A 27 -14.66 -11.10 -6.78
C ALA A 27 -15.29 -10.20 -5.72
N ASP A 28 -15.49 -8.90 -6.01
CA ASP A 28 -15.88 -7.87 -5.03
C ASP A 28 -14.88 -7.76 -3.86
N LEU A 29 -13.58 -7.86 -4.18
CA LEU A 29 -12.49 -7.87 -3.22
C LEU A 29 -11.44 -6.81 -3.53
N TYR A 30 -10.62 -6.48 -2.54
CA TYR A 30 -9.53 -5.53 -2.66
C TYR A 30 -8.17 -6.21 -2.46
N ASN A 31 -7.20 -5.79 -3.26
CA ASN A 31 -5.80 -6.19 -3.14
C ASN A 31 -4.98 -4.99 -2.67
N MET A 32 -4.26 -5.14 -1.56
CA MET A 32 -3.38 -4.12 -1.00
C MET A 32 -1.92 -4.49 -1.16
N ARG A 33 -1.12 -3.55 -1.67
CA ARG A 33 0.32 -3.71 -1.84
C ARG A 33 1.08 -2.56 -1.21
N PHE A 34 1.89 -2.88 -0.21
CA PHE A 34 2.81 -1.98 0.45
C PHE A 34 4.21 -2.18 -0.11
N TYR A 35 4.81 -1.10 -0.58
CA TYR A 35 6.17 -1.12 -1.09
C TYR A 35 6.92 0.14 -0.73
N ARG A 36 8.24 0.02 -0.81
CA ARG A 36 9.16 1.13 -0.70
C ARG A 36 9.76 1.42 -2.07
N ARG A 37 9.45 2.58 -2.60
CA ARG A 37 10.09 3.12 -3.80
C ARG A 37 11.14 4.15 -3.38
N THR A 38 12.41 3.86 -3.65
CA THR A 38 13.50 4.81 -3.46
C THR A 38 13.98 5.32 -4.81
N PHE A 39 14.21 6.63 -4.88
CA PHE A 39 14.77 7.28 -6.06
C PHE A 39 16.17 7.76 -5.73
N SER A 40 17.16 7.25 -6.46
CA SER A 40 18.54 7.69 -6.34
C SER A 40 18.74 8.88 -7.27
N LYS A 41 18.87 10.09 -6.71
CA LYS A 41 19.19 11.30 -7.51
C LYS A 41 20.59 11.25 -8.13
N LYS A 42 21.50 10.41 -7.60
CA LYS A 42 22.89 10.27 -8.09
C LYS A 42 23.00 9.34 -9.28
N THR A 43 22.26 8.23 -9.27
CA THR A 43 22.30 7.21 -10.34
C THR A 43 21.07 7.26 -11.25
N PHE A 44 20.09 8.13 -10.96
CA PHE A 44 18.79 8.23 -11.63
C PHE A 44 17.96 6.93 -11.65
N GLU A 45 18.30 5.96 -10.79
CA GLU A 45 17.61 4.69 -10.70
C GLU A 45 16.44 4.74 -9.70
N CYS A 46 15.32 4.14 -10.10
CA CYS A 46 14.21 3.82 -9.21
C CYS A 46 14.37 2.39 -8.71
N LYS A 47 14.47 2.20 -7.40
CA LYS A 47 14.40 0.86 -6.79
C LYS A 47 13.05 0.71 -6.10
N THR A 48 12.39 -0.40 -6.38
CA THR A 48 11.13 -0.77 -5.72
C THR A 48 11.40 -2.03 -4.91
N LYS A 49 11.06 -2.00 -3.63
CA LYS A 49 11.12 -3.15 -2.74
C LYS A 49 9.72 -3.43 -2.21
N ASP A 50 9.21 -4.61 -2.49
CA ASP A 50 7.97 -5.10 -1.90
C ASP A 50 8.17 -5.39 -0.41
N ILE A 51 7.18 -4.99 0.38
CA ILE A 51 7.21 -5.13 1.85
C ILE A 51 6.13 -6.12 2.26
N GLU A 52 4.88 -5.83 1.90
CA GLU A 52 3.74 -6.65 2.30
C GLU A 52 2.68 -6.58 1.20
N THR A 53 2.05 -7.71 0.91
CA THR A 53 0.96 -7.82 -0.05
C THR A 53 -0.16 -8.62 0.59
N HIS A 54 -1.36 -8.09 0.48
CA HIS A 54 -2.55 -8.77 0.94
C HIS A 54 -3.54 -8.81 -0.24
N GLU A 55 -4.10 -9.98 -0.49
CA GLU A 55 -5.02 -10.22 -1.61
C GLU A 55 -6.36 -10.72 -1.08
N GLY A 56 -7.44 -10.38 -1.77
CA GLY A 56 -8.77 -10.90 -1.45
C GLY A 56 -9.39 -10.36 -0.17
N ILE A 57 -9.20 -9.06 0.11
CA ILE A 57 -9.61 -8.44 1.38
C ILE A 57 -10.92 -7.69 1.19
N TYR A 58 -11.80 -7.78 2.19
CA TYR A 58 -13.04 -7.02 2.22
C TYR A 58 -12.81 -5.54 2.59
N CYS A 59 -13.72 -4.67 2.17
CA CYS A 59 -13.65 -3.23 2.43
C CYS A 59 -13.43 -2.92 3.93
N ASP A 60 -14.13 -3.61 4.82
CA ASP A 60 -14.06 -3.40 6.27
C ASP A 60 -12.71 -3.78 6.88
N MET A 61 -11.96 -4.66 6.23
CA MET A 61 -10.65 -5.14 6.69
C MET A 61 -9.48 -4.25 6.20
N LEU A 62 -9.75 -3.32 5.28
CA LEU A 62 -8.72 -2.43 4.73
C LEU A 62 -8.04 -1.59 5.83
N GLU A 63 -8.84 -1.06 6.76
CA GLU A 63 -8.34 -0.25 7.87
C GLU A 63 -7.47 -1.06 8.82
N GLU A 64 -7.89 -2.26 9.21
CA GLU A 64 -7.16 -3.12 10.13
C GLU A 64 -5.78 -3.49 9.56
N MET A 65 -5.74 -3.95 8.31
CA MET A 65 -4.49 -4.31 7.64
C MET A 65 -3.58 -3.09 7.45
N PHE A 66 -4.16 -1.92 7.11
CA PHE A 66 -3.40 -0.68 7.00
C PHE A 66 -2.74 -0.31 8.33
N THR A 67 -3.49 -0.33 9.43
CA THR A 67 -2.94 -0.04 10.76
C THR A 67 -1.95 -1.09 11.21
N MET A 68 -2.15 -2.37 10.85
CA MET A 68 -1.21 -3.45 11.17
C MET A 68 0.13 -3.25 10.46
N VAL A 69 0.13 -2.96 9.16
CA VAL A 69 1.35 -2.82 8.36
C VAL A 69 2.05 -1.48 8.60
N THR A 70 1.29 -0.39 8.73
CA THR A 70 1.88 0.94 8.88
C THR A 70 2.07 1.35 10.34
N GLY A 71 1.25 0.85 11.26
CA GLY A 71 1.17 1.35 12.63
C GLY A 71 0.55 2.75 12.72
N LEU A 72 -0.04 3.27 11.63
CA LEU A 72 -0.72 4.55 11.59
C LEU A 72 -2.22 4.33 11.84
N TYR A 73 -2.82 5.20 12.65
CA TYR A 73 -4.27 5.25 12.85
C TYR A 73 -4.92 6.13 11.79
N THR A 74 -6.06 5.68 11.27
CA THR A 74 -6.88 6.38 10.27
C THR A 74 -8.04 7.15 10.88
N ARG A 75 -8.31 6.99 12.19
CA ARG A 75 -9.35 7.71 12.93
C ARG A 75 -8.73 8.85 13.76
N PHE A 76 -9.30 10.04 13.62
CA PHE A 76 -8.99 11.22 14.45
C PHE A 76 -9.77 11.20 15.76
#